data_AF-A0A355W4J6-F1
#
_entry.id   AF-A0A355W4J6-F1
#
_cell.length_a   1.000
_cell.length_b   1.000
_cell.length_c   1.000
_cell.angle_alpha   90.00
_cell.angle_beta   90.00
_cell.angle_gamma   90.00
#
_symmetry.space_group_name_H-M   'P 1'
#
loop_
_entity.id
_entity.type
_entity.pdbx_description
1 polymer ?
#
loop_
_entity_poly.entity_id
_entity_poly.type
_entity_poly.pdbx_seq_one_letter_code
_entity_poly.pdbx_strand_id
1 'polypeptide(L)'
;MNNIDFAPDSVKKRIIAIKNRINTIDENVNENIRFLKEVEKKYELGIDYASRRIVALYKLHCLGKMHVILSSESMNEILRGKTGLEFILASDKKRFKELELNSKKRLNFTAILSAQKKEKIALKIQLKKEEAVAAFKNTGSLVGDL
;
A
#
# COMPACT_ATOMS: atom_id res chain seq x y z
N MET A 1 30.10 11.69 46.41
CA MET A 1 29.84 11.99 44.98
C MET A 1 28.81 10.98 44.48
N ASN A 2 27.56 11.43 44.33
CA ASN A 2 26.37 10.63 44.00
C ASN A 2 26.39 10.22 42.53
N ASN A 3 26.41 8.91 42.25
CA ASN A 3 26.31 8.39 40.88
C ASN A 3 25.22 7.30 40.73
N ILE A 4 24.27 7.21 41.67
CA ILE A 4 23.32 6.08 41.73
C ILE A 4 21.93 6.43 41.15
N ASP A 5 21.58 7.72 41.00
CA ASP A 5 20.18 8.09 40.69
C ASP A 5 19.84 8.40 39.22
N PHE A 6 20.83 8.45 38.32
CA PHE A 6 20.59 8.84 36.91
C PHE A 6 20.21 7.68 35.98
N ALA A 7 20.55 6.44 36.35
CA ALA A 7 20.33 5.26 35.52
C ALA A 7 18.85 4.83 35.39
N PRO A 8 18.00 4.89 36.43
CA PRO A 8 16.58 4.49 36.35
C PRO A 8 15.77 5.40 35.44
N ASP A 9 16.01 6.72 35.50
CA ASP A 9 15.31 7.71 34.68
C ASP A 9 15.65 7.55 33.18
N SER A 10 16.90 7.21 32.87
CA SER A 10 17.33 6.94 31.50
C SER A 10 16.62 5.72 30.87
N VAL A 11 16.39 4.65 31.64
CA VAL A 11 15.71 3.43 31.17
C VAL A 11 14.23 3.71 30.94
N LYS A 12 13.57 4.42 31.86
CA LYS A 12 12.17 4.85 31.72
C LYS A 12 11.98 5.72 30.46
N LYS A 13 12.87 6.68 30.21
CA LYS A 13 12.85 7.50 28.99
C LYS A 13 12.98 6.66 27.71
N ARG A 14 13.87 5.66 27.69
CA ARG A 14 14.00 4.75 26.54
C ARG A 14 12.75 3.90 26.31
N ILE A 15 12.15 3.36 27.38
CA ILE A 15 10.88 2.61 27.29
C ILE A 15 9.77 3.48 26.69
N ILE A 16 9.62 4.72 27.17
CA ILE A 16 8.61 5.67 26.65
C ILE A 16 8.89 5.97 25.16
N ALA A 17 10.14 6.25 24.80
CA ALA A 17 10.51 6.51 23.41
C ALA A 17 10.21 5.32 22.48
N ILE A 18 10.51 4.09 22.92
CA ILE A 18 10.21 2.87 22.15
C ILE A 18 8.69 2.68 22.01
N LYS A 19 7.91 2.89 23.09
CA LYS A 19 6.44 2.81 23.05
C LYS A 19 5.84 3.82 22.08
N ASN A 20 6.30 5.08 22.13
CA ASN A 20 5.85 6.12 21.21
C ASN A 20 6.16 5.74 19.75
N ARG A 21 7.37 5.25 19.48
CA ARG A 21 7.76 4.82 18.13
C ARG A 21 6.92 3.64 17.62
N ILE A 22 6.59 2.68 18.49
CA ILE A 22 5.67 1.57 18.15
C ILE A 22 4.28 2.13 17.80
N ASN A 23 3.76 3.09 18.58
CA ASN A 23 2.45 3.70 18.31
C ASN A 23 2.43 4.44 16.96
N THR A 24 3.47 5.23 16.67
CA THR A 24 3.60 5.92 15.38
C THR A 24 3.66 4.93 14.20
N ILE A 25 4.38 3.81 14.37
CA ILE A 25 4.39 2.76 13.34
C ILE A 25 3.00 2.15 13.16
N ASP A 26 2.24 1.96 14.23
CA ASP A 26 0.88 1.41 14.16
C ASP A 26 -0.12 2.33 13.47
N GLU A 27 -0.04 3.63 13.73
CA GLU A 27 -0.81 4.65 13.01
C GLU A 27 -0.49 4.60 11.50
N ASN A 28 0.80 4.62 11.15
CA ASN A 28 1.25 4.56 9.76
C ASN A 28 0.85 3.25 9.05
N VAL A 29 0.91 2.11 9.75
CA VAL A 29 0.47 0.82 9.21
C VAL A 29 -1.03 0.84 8.92
N ASN A 30 -1.83 1.39 9.83
CA ASN A 30 -3.29 1.48 9.66
C ASN A 30 -3.67 2.42 8.51
N GLU A 31 -2.97 3.54 8.35
CA GLU A 31 -3.14 4.43 7.21
C GLU A 31 -2.74 3.75 5.89
N ASN A 32 -1.58 3.10 5.85
CA ASN A 32 -1.10 2.37 4.68
C ASN A 32 -2.05 1.23 4.28
N ILE A 33 -2.65 0.51 5.24
CA ILE A 33 -3.65 -0.53 4.95
C ILE A 33 -4.91 0.09 4.32
N ARG A 34 -5.39 1.24 4.83
CA ARG A 34 -6.54 1.93 4.23
C ARG A 34 -6.24 2.35 2.79
N PHE A 35 -5.09 2.96 2.57
CA PHE A 35 -4.66 3.37 1.23
C PHE A 35 -4.51 2.16 0.29
N LEU A 36 -3.92 1.06 0.76
CA LEU A 36 -3.74 -0.15 -0.03
C LEU A 36 -5.09 -0.73 -0.49
N LYS A 37 -6.08 -0.79 0.40
CA LYS A 37 -7.44 -1.25 0.06
C LYS A 37 -8.08 -0.41 -1.04
N GLU A 38 -7.89 0.92 -1.01
CA GLU A 38 -8.42 1.79 -2.08
C GLU A 38 -7.71 1.56 -3.42
N VAL A 39 -6.39 1.37 -3.40
CA VAL A 39 -5.60 1.08 -4.60
C VAL A 39 -5.98 -0.30 -5.16
N GLU A 40 -6.16 -1.31 -4.32
CA GLU A 40 -6.58 -2.65 -4.71
C GLU A 40 -7.96 -2.62 -5.37
N LYS A 41 -8.93 -1.92 -4.76
CA LYS A 41 -10.27 -1.76 -5.36
C LYS A 41 -10.21 -1.11 -6.74
N LYS A 42 -9.41 -0.06 -6.91
CA LYS A 42 -9.21 0.61 -8.22
C LYS A 42 -8.51 -0.32 -9.22
N TYR A 43 -7.56 -1.12 -8.76
CA TYR A 43 -6.82 -2.06 -9.58
C TYR A 43 -7.73 -3.20 -10.07
N GLU A 44 -8.55 -3.80 -9.20
CA GLU A 44 -9.51 -4.85 -9.55
C GLU A 44 -10.56 -4.37 -10.56
N LEU A 45 -11.14 -3.19 -10.34
CA LEU A 45 -12.06 -2.57 -11.30
C LEU A 45 -11.38 -2.27 -12.65
N GLY A 46 -10.08 -1.94 -12.62
CA GLY A 46 -9.30 -1.73 -13.83
C GLY A 46 -9.01 -3.04 -14.58
N ILE A 47 -8.74 -4.14 -13.87
CA ILE A 47 -8.56 -5.47 -14.47
C ILE A 47 -9.86 -5.97 -15.09
N ASP A 48 -11.00 -5.90 -14.39
CA ASP A 48 -12.28 -6.36 -14.95
C ASP A 48 -12.62 -5.59 -16.24
N TYR A 49 -12.42 -4.26 -16.24
CA TYR A 49 -12.57 -3.45 -17.44
C TYR A 49 -11.63 -3.90 -18.57
N ALA A 50 -10.34 -4.07 -18.27
CA ALA A 50 -9.32 -4.50 -19.22
C ALA A 50 -9.68 -5.84 -19.89
N SER A 51 -10.08 -6.82 -19.08
CA SER A 51 -10.45 -8.16 -19.55
C SER A 51 -11.65 -8.12 -20.48
N ARG A 52 -12.72 -7.40 -20.11
CA ARG A 52 -13.90 -7.22 -20.98
C ARG A 52 -13.53 -6.53 -22.28
N ARG A 53 -12.63 -5.54 -22.21
CA ARG A 53 -12.23 -4.76 -23.38
C ARG A 53 -11.42 -5.58 -24.38
N ILE A 54 -10.51 -6.42 -23.91
CA ILE A 54 -9.74 -7.34 -24.77
C ILE A 54 -10.68 -8.30 -25.50
N VAL A 55 -11.66 -8.88 -24.80
CA VAL A 55 -12.68 -9.75 -25.42
C VAL A 55 -13.50 -9.00 -26.46
N ALA A 56 -13.93 -7.77 -26.18
CA ALA A 56 -14.67 -6.96 -27.14
C ALA A 56 -13.86 -6.64 -28.40
N LEU A 57 -12.58 -6.31 -28.26
CA LEU A 57 -11.67 -6.06 -29.38
C LEU A 57 -11.41 -7.32 -30.20
N TYR A 58 -11.28 -8.48 -29.55
CA TYR A 58 -11.16 -9.76 -30.24
C TYR A 58 -12.43 -10.10 -31.03
N LYS A 59 -13.61 -9.95 -30.44
CA LYS A 59 -14.89 -10.15 -31.14
C LYS A 59 -15.04 -9.21 -32.34
N LEU A 60 -14.67 -7.93 -32.17
CA LEU A 60 -14.67 -6.96 -33.26
C LEU A 60 -13.69 -7.35 -34.37
N HIS A 61 -12.53 -7.90 -34.02
CA HIS A 61 -11.57 -8.41 -34.98
C HIS A 61 -12.13 -9.61 -35.77
N CYS A 62 -12.75 -10.58 -35.08
CA CYS A 62 -13.39 -11.74 -35.70
C CYS A 62 -14.57 -11.39 -36.60
N LEU A 63 -15.37 -10.39 -36.23
CA LEU A 63 -16.48 -9.87 -37.06
C LEU A 63 -15.97 -9.12 -38.31
N GLY A 64 -14.66 -8.87 -38.41
CA GLY A 64 -14.06 -8.07 -39.46
C GLY A 64 -14.33 -6.58 -39.24
N LYS A 65 -13.26 -5.82 -38.95
CA LYS A 65 -13.34 -4.35 -38.79
C LYS A 65 -14.01 -3.67 -40.00
N MET A 66 -13.81 -4.24 -41.20
CA MET A 66 -14.45 -3.77 -42.41
C MET A 66 -15.93 -4.10 -42.47
N HIS A 67 -16.42 -5.21 -41.92
CA HIS A 67 -17.83 -5.58 -42.05
C HIS A 67 -18.74 -4.64 -41.24
N VAL A 68 -18.32 -4.25 -40.03
CA VAL A 68 -19.04 -3.27 -39.18
C VAL A 68 -19.03 -1.86 -39.78
N ILE A 69 -17.96 -1.52 -40.51
CA ILE A 69 -17.82 -0.20 -41.14
C ILE A 69 -18.52 -0.18 -42.51
N LEU A 70 -18.50 -1.27 -43.27
CA LEU A 70 -19.10 -1.36 -44.61
C LEU A 70 -20.59 -1.71 -44.57
N SER A 71 -21.11 -2.23 -43.45
CA SER A 71 -22.56 -2.41 -43.24
C SER A 71 -23.29 -1.09 -43.00
N SER A 72 -22.58 0.02 -42.86
CA SER A 72 -23.20 1.33 -42.67
C SER A 72 -23.77 1.85 -43.98
N GLU A 73 -24.95 2.46 -43.94
CA GLU A 73 -25.69 2.87 -45.13
C GLU A 73 -25.12 4.16 -45.75
N SER A 74 -24.18 4.85 -45.07
CA SER A 74 -23.59 6.09 -45.57
C SER A 74 -22.15 6.36 -45.11
N MET A 75 -21.43 7.18 -45.90
CA MET A 75 -20.10 7.69 -45.56
C MET A 75 -20.06 8.46 -44.22
N ASN A 76 -21.17 9.11 -43.84
CA ASN A 76 -21.28 9.81 -42.56
C ASN A 76 -21.28 8.83 -41.37
N GLU A 77 -21.93 7.67 -41.52
CA GLU A 77 -21.94 6.62 -40.49
C GLU A 77 -20.55 5.97 -40.34
N ILE A 78 -19.83 5.76 -41.45
CA ILE A 78 -18.42 5.31 -41.45
C ILE A 78 -17.56 6.26 -40.60
N LEU A 79 -17.66 7.56 -40.85
CA LEU A 79 -16.86 8.58 -40.16
C LEU A 79 -17.21 8.68 -38.66
N ARG A 80 -18.50 8.56 -38.31
CA ARG A 80 -18.96 8.50 -36.91
C ARG A 80 -18.44 7.25 -36.20
N GLY A 81 -18.50 6.09 -36.84
CA GLY A 81 -17.96 4.84 -36.31
C GLY A 81 -16.46 4.90 -36.06
N LYS A 82 -15.69 5.43 -37.01
CA LYS A 82 -14.25 5.65 -36.86
C LYS A 82 -13.92 6.57 -35.68
N THR A 83 -14.55 7.74 -35.62
CA THR A 83 -14.33 8.72 -34.55
C THR A 83 -14.69 8.15 -33.18
N GLY A 84 -15.80 7.41 -33.09
CA GLY A 84 -16.21 6.72 -31.87
C GLY A 84 -15.18 5.68 -31.42
N LEU A 85 -14.66 4.86 -32.34
CA LEU A 85 -13.62 3.88 -32.02
C LEU A 85 -12.32 4.55 -31.54
N GLU A 86 -11.89 5.63 -32.19
CA GLU A 86 -10.71 6.40 -31.78
C GLU A 86 -10.88 6.98 -30.38
N PHE A 87 -12.05 7.53 -30.06
CA PHE A 87 -12.38 8.04 -28.72
C PHE A 87 -12.29 6.95 -27.65
N ILE A 88 -12.84 5.76 -27.92
CA ILE A 88 -12.80 4.67 -26.94
C ILE A 88 -11.35 4.17 -26.78
N LEU A 89 -10.58 4.04 -27.87
CA LEU A 89 -9.17 3.64 -27.80
C LEU A 89 -8.31 4.64 -27.00
N ALA A 90 -8.55 5.94 -27.16
CA ALA A 90 -7.88 6.97 -26.36
C ALA A 90 -8.22 6.84 -24.87
N SER A 91 -9.49 6.57 -24.55
CA SER A 91 -9.97 6.33 -23.19
C SER A 91 -9.35 5.06 -22.58
N ASP A 92 -9.29 3.97 -23.33
CA ASP A 92 -8.65 2.71 -22.93
C ASP A 92 -7.17 2.92 -22.60
N LYS A 93 -6.45 3.65 -23.46
CA LYS A 93 -5.03 3.95 -23.27
C LYS A 93 -4.78 4.71 -21.95
N LYS A 94 -5.64 5.68 -21.61
CA LYS A 94 -5.55 6.38 -20.33
C LYS A 94 -5.78 5.41 -19.16
N ARG A 95 -6.79 4.56 -19.26
CA ARG A 95 -7.15 3.61 -18.19
C ARG A 95 -6.08 2.54 -17.97
N PHE A 96 -5.41 2.07 -19.03
CA PHE A 96 -4.27 1.16 -18.90
C PHE A 96 -3.06 1.81 -18.23
N LYS A 97 -2.76 3.08 -18.53
CA LYS A 97 -1.72 3.83 -17.81
C LYS A 97 -2.03 3.97 -16.31
N GLU A 98 -3.28 4.26 -15.98
CA GLU A 98 -3.73 4.32 -14.58
C GLU A 98 -3.59 2.96 -13.88
N LEU A 99 -3.93 1.87 -14.57
CA LEU A 99 -3.76 0.50 -14.05
C LEU A 99 -2.29 0.16 -13.78
N GLU A 100 -1.38 0.52 -14.69
CA GLU A 100 0.05 0.34 -14.51
C GLU A 100 0.58 1.13 -13.30
N LEU A 101 0.16 2.39 -13.15
CA LEU A 101 0.54 3.23 -12.02
C LEU A 101 0.02 2.65 -10.70
N ASN A 102 -1.22 2.18 -10.65
CA ASN A 102 -1.81 1.56 -9.46
C ASN A 102 -1.09 0.25 -9.10
N SER A 103 -0.68 -0.54 -10.10
CA SER A 103 0.14 -1.75 -9.88
C SER A 103 1.47 -1.42 -9.19
N LYS A 104 2.19 -0.40 -9.70
CA LYS A 104 3.46 0.06 -9.12
C LYS A 104 3.27 0.59 -7.69
N LYS A 105 2.22 1.38 -7.45
CA LYS A 105 1.86 1.85 -6.10
C LYS A 105 1.64 0.67 -5.16
N ARG A 106 0.81 -0.31 -5.55
CA ARG A 106 0.52 -1.49 -4.73
C ARG A 106 1.80 -2.24 -4.32
N LEU A 107 2.73 -2.47 -5.25
CA LEU A 107 4.02 -3.11 -4.96
C LEU A 107 4.84 -2.31 -3.95
N ASN A 108 4.96 -0.99 -4.14
CA ASN A 108 5.71 -0.12 -3.23
C ASN A 108 5.10 -0.11 -1.81
N PHE A 109 3.78 0.03 -1.69
CA PHE A 109 3.11 0.02 -0.38
C PHE A 109 3.23 -1.32 0.33
N THR A 110 3.20 -2.43 -0.42
CA THR A 110 3.42 -3.77 0.14
C THR A 110 4.83 -3.89 0.73
N ALA A 111 5.85 -3.38 0.02
CA ALA A 111 7.22 -3.35 0.51
C ALA A 111 7.36 -2.48 1.78
N ILE A 112 6.79 -1.28 1.80
CA ILE A 112 6.78 -0.38 2.97
C ILE A 112 6.13 -1.05 4.18
N LEU A 113 4.95 -1.64 4.01
CA LEU A 113 4.23 -2.37 5.07
C LEU A 113 5.06 -3.52 5.63
N SER A 114 5.78 -4.25 4.76
CA SER A 114 6.66 -5.33 5.20
C SER A 114 7.83 -4.83 6.05
N ALA A 115 8.41 -3.68 5.70
CA ALA A 115 9.50 -3.05 6.45
C ALA A 115 9.01 -2.54 7.81
N GLN A 116 7.86 -1.84 7.83
CA GLN A 116 7.23 -1.36 9.06
C GLN A 116 6.91 -2.49 10.04
N LYS A 117 6.40 -3.63 9.54
CA LYS A 117 6.16 -4.83 10.36
C LYS A 117 7.44 -5.38 10.98
N LYS A 118 8.53 -5.43 10.21
CA LYS A 118 9.85 -5.87 10.72
C LYS A 118 10.39 -4.92 11.79
N GLU A 119 10.30 -3.60 11.55
CA GLU A 119 10.72 -2.59 12.54
C GLU A 119 9.91 -2.71 13.84
N LYS A 120 8.58 -2.86 13.74
CA LYS A 120 7.71 -3.06 14.90
C LYS A 120 8.12 -4.29 15.72
N ILE A 121 8.42 -5.41 15.07
CA ILE A 121 8.86 -6.63 15.76
C ILE A 121 10.19 -6.38 16.49
N ALA A 122 11.16 -5.74 15.83
CA ALA A 122 12.45 -5.41 16.43
C ALA A 122 12.28 -4.50 17.67
N LEU A 123 11.45 -3.46 17.57
CA LEU A 123 11.16 -2.56 18.68
C LEU A 123 10.44 -3.25 19.84
N LYS A 124 9.52 -4.18 19.56
CA LYS A 124 8.87 -5.00 20.61
C LYS A 124 9.88 -5.89 21.35
N ILE A 125 10.85 -6.46 20.63
CA ILE A 125 11.93 -7.24 21.24
C ILE A 125 12.81 -6.32 22.10
N GLN A 126 13.17 -5.13 21.60
CA GLN A 126 13.95 -4.16 22.36
C GLN A 126 13.22 -3.68 23.61
N LEU A 127 11.91 -3.43 23.51
CA LEU A 127 11.07 -3.03 24.63
C LEU A 127 11.11 -4.06 25.76
N LYS A 128 10.92 -5.35 25.43
CA LYS A 128 11.00 -6.44 26.42
C LYS A 128 12.36 -6.49 27.12
N LYS A 129 13.45 -6.24 26.38
CA LYS A 129 14.80 -6.18 26.95
C LYS A 129 14.95 -5.02 27.94
N GLU A 130 14.51 -3.82 27.57
CA GLU A 130 14.60 -2.64 28.45
C GLU A 130 13.69 -2.77 29.68
N GLU A 131 12.49 -3.36 29.54
CA GLU A 131 11.58 -3.66 30.66
C GLU A 131 12.20 -4.68 31.63
N ALA A 132 12.90 -5.70 31.13
CA ALA A 132 13.63 -6.66 31.97
C ALA A 132 14.81 -6.00 32.72
N VAL A 133 15.56 -5.12 32.06
CA VAL A 133 16.64 -4.34 32.69
C VAL A 133 16.09 -3.41 33.78
N ALA A 134 14.94 -2.78 33.55
CA ALA A 134 14.28 -1.96 34.55
C ALA A 134 13.85 -2.78 35.78
N ALA A 135 13.27 -3.97 35.56
CA ALA A 135 12.85 -4.87 36.64
C ALA A 135 14.03 -5.34 37.51
N PHE A 136 15.14 -5.75 36.88
CA PHE A 136 16.35 -6.21 37.59
C PHE A 136 17.00 -5.12 38.45
N LYS A 137 17.02 -3.87 37.96
CA LYS A 137 17.56 -2.73 38.72
C LYS A 137 16.71 -2.34 39.92
N ASN A 138 15.38 -2.48 39.83
CA ASN A 138 14.49 -2.23 40.96
C ASN A 138 14.62 -3.28 42.08
N THR A 139 14.89 -4.55 41.75
CA THR A 139 15.08 -5.61 42.75
C THR A 139 16.45 -5.54 43.45
N GLY A 140 17.49 -5.07 42.77
CA GLY A 140 18.83 -4.89 43.36
C GLY A 140 18.92 -3.74 44.38
N SER A 141 18.02 -2.76 44.29
CA SER A 141 17.93 -1.65 45.26
C SER A 141 17.31 -2.05 46.59
N LEU A 142 16.57 -3.17 46.66
CA LEU A 142 15.86 -3.61 47.86
C LEU A 142 16.70 -4.53 48.77
N VAL A 143 17.87 -5.00 48.31
CA VAL A 143 18.75 -5.93 49.04
C VAL A 143 19.96 -5.20 49.67
N GLY A 144 20.17 -3.92 49.36
CA GLY A 144 21.29 -3.12 49.87
C GLY A 144 21.07 -2.39 51.20
N ASP A 145 19.84 -2.43 51.75
CA ASP A 145 19.43 -1.65 52.94
C ASP A 145 19.12 -2.52 54.18
N LEU A 146 19.64 -3.75 54.25
CA LEU A 146 19.54 -4.65 55.42
C LEU A 146 20.91 -4.89 56.07
#